data_AF-A0A5S4YXF3-F1
#
_entry.id   AF-A0A5S4YXF3-F1
#
_cell.length_a   1.000
_cell.length_b   1.000
_cell.length_c   1.000
_cell.angle_alpha   90.00
_cell.angle_beta   90.00
_cell.angle_gamma   90.00
#
_symmetry.space_group_name_H-M   'P 1'
#
loop_
_entity.id
_entity.type
_entity.pdbx_description
1 polymer ?
#
loop_
_entity_poly.entity_id
_entity_poly.type
_entity_poly.pdbx_seq_one_letter_code
_entity_poly.pdbx_strand_id
1 'polypeptide(L)' 'MFDAARCQELAIEYRALAQSSDLSVERAVLLKNIARTFTGLANQLDRLAALTREEAQRLRAGPSETRSAPSPSA' A
#
# COMPACT_ATOMS: atom_id res chain seq x y z
N MET A 1 13.84 -2.33 6.78
CA MET A 1 13.08 -1.81 5.63
C MET A 1 11.64 -1.65 6.09
N PHE A 2 10.97 -0.54 5.82
CA PHE A 2 9.55 -0.40 6.12
C PHE A 2 8.76 -1.08 5.00
N ASP A 3 7.99 -2.12 5.34
CA ASP A 3 7.02 -2.74 4.46
C ASP A 3 5.60 -2.59 5.05
N ALA A 4 4.58 -2.98 4.27
CA ALA A 4 3.19 -2.82 4.68
C ALA A 4 2.85 -3.58 5.97
N ALA A 5 3.38 -4.80 6.11
CA ALA A 5 3.17 -5.63 7.29
C ALA A 5 3.76 -4.97 8.54
N ARG A 6 5.00 -4.47 8.47
CA ARG A 6 5.64 -3.80 9.61
C ARG A 6 4.93 -2.49 9.97
N CYS A 7 4.42 -1.75 8.98
CA CYS A 7 3.59 -0.58 9.25
C CYS A 7 2.29 -0.98 9.98
N GLN A 8 1.66 -2.07 9.58
CA GLN A 8 0.44 -2.55 10.22
C GLN A 8 0.68 -3.00 11.67
N GLU A 9 1.78 -3.72 11.93
CA GLU A 9 2.20 -4.10 13.28
C GLU A 9 2.39 -2.87 14.17
N LEU A 10 3.14 -1.88 13.72
CA LEU A 10 3.36 -0.64 14.46
C LEU A 10 2.05 0.11 14.70
N ALA A 11 1.13 0.14 13.71
CA ALA A 11 -0.18 0.75 13.91
C ALA A 11 -0.98 0.07 15.02
N ILE A 12 -0.90 -1.26 15.14
CA ILE A 12 -1.55 -2.02 16.21
C ILE A 12 -0.87 -1.72 17.55
N GLU A 13 0.46 -1.76 17.61
CA GLU A 13 1.24 -1.47 18.82
C GLU A 13 0.91 -0.06 19.36
N TYR A 14 0.95 0.97 18.52
CA TYR A 14 0.65 2.34 18.94
C TYR A 14 -0.82 2.54 19.34
N ARG A 15 -1.77 1.83 18.72
CA ARG A 15 -3.17 1.84 19.18
C ARG A 15 -3.32 1.22 20.55
N ALA A 16 -2.62 0.12 20.82
CA ALA A 16 -2.65 -0.54 22.12
C ALA A 16 -2.02 0.36 23.20
N LEU A 17 -0.87 0.96 22.90
CA LEU A 17 -0.22 1.93 23.79
C LEU A 17 -1.15 3.10 24.11
N ALA A 18 -1.88 3.63 23.13
CA ALA A 18 -2.81 4.74 23.33
C ALA A 18 -4.01 4.43 24.24
N GLN A 19 -4.25 3.16 24.58
CA GLN A 19 -5.34 2.71 25.46
C GLN A 19 -4.88 2.53 26.92
N SER A 20 -3.59 2.70 27.21
CA SER A 20 -3.08 2.62 28.57
C SER A 20 -3.70 3.70 29.47
N SER A 21 -4.14 3.31 30.67
CA SER A 21 -4.77 4.17 31.68
C SER A 21 -3.84 5.26 32.24
N ASP A 22 -2.53 5.07 32.09
CA ASP A 22 -1.52 5.87 32.77
C ASP A 22 -1.02 7.05 31.91
N LEU A 23 -1.70 7.31 30.79
CA LEU A 23 -1.32 8.34 29.83
C LEU A 23 -2.07 9.65 30.05
N SER A 24 -1.37 10.77 29.88
CA SER A 24 -2.02 12.04 29.65
C SER A 24 -2.84 12.02 28.35
N VAL A 25 -3.90 12.81 28.30
CA VAL A 25 -4.75 12.96 27.11
C VAL A 25 -3.93 13.31 25.87
N GLU A 26 -2.98 14.24 26.02
CA GLU A 26 -2.11 14.68 24.93
C GLU A 26 -1.25 13.53 24.37
N ARG A 27 -0.64 12.72 25.26
CA ARG A 27 0.13 11.55 24.84
C ARG A 27 -0.73 10.52 24.13
N ALA A 28 -1.93 10.25 24.65
CA ALA A 28 -2.87 9.32 24.01
C ALA A 28 -3.28 9.79 22.60
N VAL A 29 -3.46 11.11 22.40
CA VAL A 29 -3.75 11.69 21.07
C VAL A 29 -2.57 11.49 20.11
N LEU A 30 -1.34 11.76 20.55
CA LEU A 30 -0.16 11.56 19.71
C LEU A 30 0.00 10.10 19.28
N LEU A 31 -0.17 9.14 20.21
CA LEU A 31 -0.10 7.71 19.90
C LEU A 31 -1.18 7.28 18.89
N LYS A 32 -2.41 7.80 19.02
CA LYS A 32 -3.49 7.56 18.03
C LYS A 32 -3.14 8.12 16.64
N ASN A 33 -2.54 9.31 16.59
CA ASN A 33 -2.12 9.93 15.33
C ASN A 33 -1.00 9.12 14.67
N ILE A 34 0.00 8.70 15.44
CA ILE A 34 1.10 7.86 14.96
C ILE A 34 0.54 6.55 14.39
N ALA A 35 -0.37 5.89 15.11
CA ALA A 35 -0.99 4.67 14.61
C ALA A 35 -1.76 4.88 13.30
N ARG A 36 -2.48 6.00 13.16
CA ARG A 36 -3.19 6.35 11.93
C ARG A 36 -2.24 6.56 10.76
N THR A 37 -1.10 7.23 10.99
CA THR A 37 -0.05 7.41 9.98
C THR A 37 0.49 6.08 9.50
N PHE A 38 0.79 5.15 10.41
CA PHE A 38 1.27 3.83 10.04
C PHE A 38 0.22 3.00 9.28
N THR A 39 -1.06 3.05 9.65
CA THR A 39 -2.14 2.42 8.85
C THR A 39 -2.20 3.02 7.43
N GLY A 40 -2.10 4.34 7.31
CA GLY A 40 -2.09 5.02 6.01
C GLY A 40 -0.92 4.59 5.13
N LEU A 41 0.29 4.52 5.72
CA LEU A 41 1.49 4.08 5.03
C LEU A 41 1.42 2.60 4.61
N ALA A 42 0.88 1.72 5.47
CA ALA A 42 0.67 0.31 5.13
C ALA A 42 -0.16 0.16 3.85
N ASN A 43 -1.31 0.85 3.79
CA ASN A 43 -2.19 0.84 2.62
C ASN A 43 -1.53 1.38 1.35
N GLN A 44 -0.71 2.44 1.49
CA GLN A 44 0.04 3.02 0.37
C GLN A 44 1.08 2.05 -0.17
N LEU A 45 1.82 1.36 0.71
CA LEU A 45 2.80 0.36 0.35
C LEU A 45 2.16 -0.86 -0.32
N ASP A 46 1.03 -1.34 0.20
CA ASP A 46 0.27 -2.44 -0.43
C ASP A 46 -0.22 -2.07 -1.83
N ARG A 47 -0.74 -0.84 -1.98
CA ARG A 47 -1.17 -0.34 -3.29
C ARG A 47 -0.01 -0.18 -4.26
N LEU A 48 1.14 0.32 -3.80
CA LEU A 48 2.35 0.40 -4.61
C LEU A 48 2.78 -0.99 -5.08
N ALA A 49 2.81 -1.98 -4.18
CA ALA A 49 3.15 -3.36 -4.53
C ALA A 49 2.18 -3.97 -5.55
N ALA A 50 0.89 -3.65 -5.46
CA ALA A 50 -0.10 -4.07 -6.47
C ALA A 50 0.19 -3.45 -7.84
N LEU A 51 0.42 -2.14 -7.90
CA LEU A 51 0.76 -1.45 -9.14
C LEU A 51 2.03 -2.00 -9.78
N THR A 52 3.08 -2.25 -8.99
CA THR A 52 4.33 -2.85 -9.50
C THR A 52 4.10 -4.24 -10.09
N ARG A 53 3.22 -5.06 -9.50
CA ARG A 53 2.85 -6.37 -10.07
C ARG A 53 2.08 -6.23 -11.39
N GLU A 54 1.12 -5.32 -11.44
CA GLU A 54 0.35 -5.05 -12.67
C GLU A 54 1.26 -4.55 -13.80
N GLU A 55 2.17 -3.62 -13.52
CA GLU A 55 3.16 -3.12 -14.48
C GLU A 55 4.06 -4.24 -14.99
N ALA A 56 4.57 -5.08 -14.09
CA ALA A 56 5.39 -6.22 -14.47
C ALA A 56 4.62 -7.25 -15.33
N GLN A 57 3.33 -7.46 -15.06
CA GLN A 57 2.48 -8.33 -15.89
C GLN A 57 2.24 -7.74 -17.27
N ARG A 58 1.97 -6.43 -17.39
CA ARG A 58 1.81 -5.74 -18.68
C ARG A 58 3.07 -5.82 -19.53
N LEU A 59 4.25 -5.62 -18.93
CA LEU A 59 5.53 -5.73 -19.63
C LEU A 59 5.79 -7.15 -20.14
N ARG A 60 5.37 -8.18 -19.38
CA ARG A 60 5.50 -9.59 -19.78
C ARG A 60 4.50 -10.01 -20.86
N ALA A 61 3.33 -9.40 -20.93
CA ALA A 61 2.31 -9.73 -21.91
C ALA A 61 2.64 -9.26 -23.34
N GLY A 62 3.64 -8.39 -23.51
CA GLY A 62 4.01 -7.81 -24.81
C GLY A 62 2.90 -6.92 -25.41
N PRO A 63 3.20 -6.07 -26.40
CA PRO A 63 2.14 -5.42 -27.16
C PRO A 63 1.39 -6.54 -27.89
N SER A 64 0.12 -6.74 -27.56
CA SER A 64 -0.77 -7.58 -28.34
C SER A 64 -0.64 -7.13 -29.80
N GLU A 65 -0.04 -7.96 -30.65
CA GLU A 65 0.01 -7.74 -32.10
C GLU A 65 -1.41 -7.48 -32.57
N THR A 66 -1.78 -6.22 -32.77
CA THR A 66 -2.88 -5.85 -33.65
C THR A 66 -2.43 -6.20 -35.06
N ARG A 67 -2.51 -7.48 -35.42
CA ARG A 67 -2.53 -7.95 -36.81
C ARG A 67 -3.81 -7.43 -37.46
N SER A 68 -3.78 -6.18 -37.88
CA SER A 68 -4.74 -5.61 -38.82
C SER A 68 -3.99 -4.68 -39.77
N ALA A 69 -3.48 -5.26 -40.85
CA ALA A 69 -3.14 -4.56 -42.08
C ALA A 69 -3.22 -5.57 -43.24
N PRO A 70 -3.49 -5.13 -44.48
CA PRO A 70 -4.77 -5.28 -45.16
C PRO A 70 -4.77 -6.44 -46.17
N SER A 71 -5.95 -6.98 -46.51
CA SER A 71 -6.09 -7.79 -47.73
C SER A 71 -6.28 -6.84 -48.92
N PRO A 72 -5.38 -6.81 -49.92
CA PRO A 72 -5.72 -6.31 -51.23
C PRO A 72 -6.48 -7.44 -51.96
N SER A 73 -7.69 -7.15 -52.44
CA SER A 73 -8.34 -8.01 -53.43
C SER A 73 -8.57 -7.20 -54.70
N ALA A 74 -8.31 -7.92 -55.79
CA ALA A 74 -8.13 -7.51 -57.18
C ALA A 74 -9.28 -6.69 -57.79
#